data_AF-A0A0S4VMY9-F1
#
_entry.id   AF-A0A0S4VMY9-F1
#
_cell.length_a   1.000
_cell.length_b   1.000
_cell.length_c   1.000
_cell.angle_alpha   90.00
_cell.angle_beta   90.00
_cell.angle_gamma   90.00
#
_symmetry.space_group_name_H-M   'P 1'
#
loop_
_entity.id
_entity.type
_entity.pdbx_description
1 polymer ?
#
loop_
_entity_poly.entity_id
_entity_poly.type
_entity_poly.pdbx_seq_one_letter_code
_entity_poly.pdbx_strand_id
1 'polypeptide(L)'
;MEWTIDDFERVRQRVPVICNLKPSGQYVATDLHKAGGIPQVMKILLNAGLLHGDCVTITGKTLAEELANVPDQPRADQDVILPIERALYQQGHLAILKGNLAEEGAVAKITGLKNPVISGPARVFDDEQSAMTAILADQIKAGDVLVLRYLGPKGGPGMPEMLAPTSAIIGKGLGESVGFVTDGRFSGGTWGMVVGHVAPEAFVGGTIALVQEGDSITIDAHQRLLQLNVPEDELARRRAAWKQPAPRYTRGVLAKFAQLTSTASKGAVTG
;
A
#
# COMPACT_ATOMS: atom_id res chain seq x y z
N MET A 1 -12.96 -2.33 -20.58
CA MET A 1 -12.22 -1.19 -20.01
C MET A 1 -11.06 -1.81 -19.25
N GLU A 2 -9.83 -1.44 -19.56
CA GLU A 2 -8.66 -1.90 -18.80
C GLU A 2 -8.63 -1.17 -17.46
N TRP A 3 -8.38 -1.89 -16.35
CA TRP A 3 -8.29 -1.32 -15.01
C TRP A 3 -6.85 -1.41 -14.53
N THR A 4 -6.24 -0.27 -14.25
CA THR A 4 -4.81 -0.15 -13.95
C THR A 4 -4.57 0.43 -12.56
N ILE A 5 -3.33 0.34 -12.07
CA ILE A 5 -2.95 0.97 -10.80
C ILE A 5 -3.16 2.50 -10.84
N ASP A 6 -3.04 3.13 -12.00
CA ASP A 6 -3.22 4.58 -12.16
C ASP A 6 -4.68 5.01 -11.96
N ASP A 7 -5.64 4.11 -12.20
CA ASP A 7 -7.05 4.37 -11.92
C ASP A 7 -7.33 4.54 -10.42
N PHE A 8 -6.57 3.84 -9.55
CA PHE A 8 -6.65 4.05 -8.11
C PHE A 8 -6.23 5.46 -7.72
N GLU A 9 -5.13 5.98 -8.27
CA GLU A 9 -4.67 7.34 -7.98
C GLU A 9 -5.66 8.39 -8.50
N ARG A 10 -6.19 8.19 -9.71
CA ARG A 10 -7.23 9.06 -10.30
C ARG A 10 -8.47 9.16 -9.41
N VAL A 11 -8.90 8.06 -8.80
CA VAL A 11 -10.03 8.04 -7.86
C VAL A 11 -9.64 8.63 -6.50
N ARG A 12 -8.47 8.25 -5.96
CA ARG A 12 -7.96 8.70 -4.66
C ARG A 12 -7.93 10.22 -4.53
N GLN A 13 -7.49 10.92 -5.58
CA GLN A 13 -7.38 12.39 -5.58
C GLN A 13 -8.73 13.11 -5.44
N ARG A 14 -9.83 12.44 -5.75
CA ARG A 14 -11.19 13.03 -5.77
C ARG A 14 -12.06 12.58 -4.61
N VAL A 15 -11.76 11.42 -4.01
CA VAL A 15 -12.60 10.81 -2.97
C VAL A 15 -12.01 11.08 -1.59
N PRO A 16 -12.70 11.83 -0.72
CA PRO A 16 -12.22 12.10 0.63
C PRO A 16 -12.39 10.89 1.56
N VAL A 17 -11.65 10.90 2.68
CA VAL A 17 -11.83 9.92 3.75
C VAL A 17 -12.86 10.45 4.75
N ILE A 18 -14.06 9.89 4.71
CA ILE A 18 -15.19 10.30 5.55
C ILE A 18 -15.47 9.34 6.72
N CYS A 19 -14.80 8.20 6.81
CA CYS A 19 -15.02 7.22 7.87
C CYS A 19 -13.88 7.22 8.89
N ASN A 20 -14.20 7.44 10.17
CA ASN A 20 -13.24 7.43 11.28
C ASN A 20 -13.01 6.02 11.82
N LEU A 21 -12.40 5.15 11.01
CA LEU A 21 -12.26 3.73 11.32
C LEU A 21 -10.82 3.32 11.60
N LYS A 22 -10.64 2.41 12.56
CA LYS A 22 -9.38 1.70 12.79
C LYS A 22 -8.91 1.03 11.49
N PRO A 23 -7.58 0.98 11.26
CA PRO A 23 -6.52 1.20 12.25
C PRO A 23 -6.00 2.64 12.34
N SER A 24 -6.40 3.55 11.45
CA SER A 24 -6.00 4.96 11.50
C SER A 24 -6.94 5.84 12.31
N GLY A 25 -8.21 5.44 12.45
CA GLY A 25 -9.25 6.13 13.20
C GLY A 25 -9.61 5.42 14.51
N GLN A 26 -10.76 5.79 15.07
CA GLN A 26 -11.15 5.38 16.42
C GLN A 26 -12.12 4.18 16.44
N TYR A 27 -13.03 4.12 15.47
CA TYR A 27 -14.18 3.21 15.49
C TYR A 27 -13.95 1.90 14.76
N VAL A 28 -14.84 0.93 14.97
CA VAL A 28 -14.81 -0.38 14.30
C VAL A 28 -16.04 -0.61 13.42
N ALA A 29 -16.06 -1.73 12.69
CA ALA A 29 -17.12 -2.03 11.73
C ALA A 29 -18.54 -2.06 12.35
N THR A 30 -18.68 -2.47 13.62
CA THR A 30 -19.98 -2.45 14.31
C THR A 30 -20.50 -1.04 14.54
N ASP A 31 -19.61 -0.07 14.77
CA ASP A 31 -19.98 1.33 14.95
C ASP A 31 -20.37 1.93 13.58
N LEU A 32 -19.64 1.58 12.52
CA LEU A 32 -20.01 1.94 11.15
C LEU A 32 -21.42 1.45 10.83
N HIS A 33 -21.72 0.19 11.15
CA HIS A 33 -23.06 -0.37 10.94
C HIS A 33 -24.13 0.41 11.70
N LYS A 34 -23.92 0.69 12.98
CA LYS A 34 -24.83 1.52 13.80
C LYS A 34 -25.00 2.95 13.27
N ALA A 35 -23.97 3.51 12.62
CA ALA A 35 -24.01 4.84 12.05
C ALA A 35 -24.76 4.94 10.71
N GLY A 36 -25.23 3.82 10.14
CA GLY A 36 -25.94 3.76 8.85
C GLY A 36 -25.27 2.83 7.83
N GLY A 37 -24.10 2.29 8.16
CA GLY A 37 -23.40 1.30 7.37
C GLY A 37 -22.88 1.82 6.03
N ILE A 38 -22.54 0.87 5.16
CA ILE A 38 -22.06 1.15 3.79
C ILE A 38 -23.09 1.92 2.95
N PRO A 39 -24.41 1.67 3.02
CA PRO A 39 -25.39 2.46 2.27
C PRO A 39 -25.31 3.97 2.56
N GLN A 40 -25.11 4.36 3.83
CA GLN A 40 -24.94 5.77 4.20
C GLN A 40 -23.69 6.39 3.55
N VAL A 41 -22.56 5.66 3.54
CA VAL A 41 -21.32 6.09 2.87
C VAL A 41 -21.55 6.26 1.37
N MET A 42 -22.16 5.27 0.73
CA MET A 42 -22.44 5.29 -0.70
C MET A 42 -23.39 6.42 -1.09
N LYS A 43 -24.42 6.70 -0.28
CA LYS A 43 -25.37 7.79 -0.50
C LYS A 43 -24.69 9.16 -0.45
N ILE A 44 -23.79 9.38 0.51
CA ILE A 44 -22.99 10.61 0.59
C ILE A 44 -22.12 10.78 -0.66
N LEU A 45 -21.43 9.71 -1.10
CA LEU A 45 -20.59 9.74 -2.29
C LEU A 45 -21.40 9.93 -3.59
N LEU A 46 -22.58 9.31 -3.69
CA LEU A 46 -23.50 9.48 -4.81
C LEU A 46 -23.98 10.93 -4.92
N ASN A 47 -24.43 11.52 -3.81
CA ASN A 47 -24.90 12.91 -3.78
C ASN A 47 -23.77 13.90 -4.14
N ALA A 48 -22.51 13.56 -3.83
CA ALA A 48 -21.34 14.34 -4.20
C ALA A 48 -20.86 14.11 -5.65
N GLY A 49 -21.53 13.27 -6.44
CA GLY A 49 -21.12 12.94 -7.82
C GLY A 49 -19.83 12.10 -7.89
N LEU A 50 -19.49 11.39 -6.81
CA LEU A 50 -18.30 10.54 -6.69
C LEU A 50 -18.62 9.05 -6.89
N LEU A 51 -19.88 8.71 -7.15
CA LEU A 51 -20.35 7.34 -7.35
C LEU A 51 -21.27 7.25 -8.57
N HIS A 52 -21.11 6.20 -9.37
CA HIS A 52 -21.93 5.94 -10.55
C HIS A 52 -23.26 5.29 -10.15
N GLY A 53 -24.34 6.08 -10.13
CA GLY A 53 -25.66 5.63 -9.69
C GLY A 53 -26.38 4.69 -10.66
N ASP A 54 -26.00 4.69 -11.92
CA ASP A 54 -26.57 3.89 -13.01
C ASP A 54 -26.05 2.44 -13.04
N CYS A 55 -25.02 2.12 -12.23
CA CYS A 55 -24.48 0.78 -12.12
C CYS A 55 -25.55 -0.19 -11.59
N VAL A 56 -25.83 -1.27 -12.35
CA VAL A 56 -26.76 -2.33 -11.96
C VAL A 56 -26.16 -3.16 -10.83
N THR A 57 -26.99 -3.50 -9.84
CA THR A 57 -26.64 -4.35 -8.71
C THR A 57 -27.20 -5.77 -8.89
N ILE A 58 -26.85 -6.69 -7.98
CA ILE A 58 -27.32 -8.09 -8.04
C ILE A 58 -28.84 -8.24 -7.92
N THR A 59 -29.55 -7.21 -7.44
CA THR A 59 -31.01 -7.22 -7.31
C THR A 59 -31.73 -6.90 -8.62
N GLY A 60 -30.99 -6.50 -9.67
CA GLY A 60 -31.53 -6.00 -10.92
C GLY A 60 -31.86 -4.51 -10.92
N LYS A 61 -31.75 -3.83 -9.77
CA LYS A 61 -31.88 -2.37 -9.66
C LYS A 61 -30.55 -1.68 -9.87
N THR A 62 -30.60 -0.42 -10.28
CA THR A 62 -29.47 0.51 -10.27
C THR A 62 -29.06 0.87 -8.84
N LEU A 63 -27.82 1.29 -8.67
CA LEU A 63 -27.30 1.69 -7.37
C LEU A 63 -28.03 2.92 -6.79
N ALA A 64 -28.45 3.85 -7.64
CA ALA A 64 -29.25 5.00 -7.23
C ALA A 64 -30.63 4.56 -6.68
N GLU A 65 -31.27 3.56 -7.29
CA GLU A 65 -32.53 3.00 -6.80
C GLU A 65 -32.36 2.29 -5.46
N GLU A 66 -31.27 1.55 -5.25
CA GLU A 66 -30.96 0.93 -3.96
C GLU A 66 -30.78 1.95 -2.84
N LEU A 67 -30.21 3.11 -3.16
CA LEU A 67 -29.91 4.17 -2.20
C LEU A 67 -31.03 5.21 -2.04
N ALA A 68 -32.15 5.05 -2.73
CA ALA A 68 -33.22 6.05 -2.77
C ALA A 68 -33.81 6.40 -1.39
N ASN A 69 -33.87 5.41 -0.49
CA ASN A 69 -34.42 5.58 0.87
C ASN A 69 -33.36 5.83 1.94
N VAL A 70 -32.08 5.93 1.55
CA VAL A 70 -31.00 6.25 2.50
C VAL A 70 -30.96 7.77 2.69
N PRO A 71 -30.91 8.29 3.94
CA PRO A 71 -30.81 9.73 4.18
C PRO A 71 -29.61 10.36 3.48
N ASP A 72 -29.80 11.58 2.94
CA ASP A 72 -28.75 12.32 2.23
C ASP A 72 -27.56 12.69 3.11
N GLN A 73 -27.79 12.80 4.43
CA GLN A 73 -26.80 13.17 5.43
C GLN A 73 -26.71 12.08 6.50
N PRO A 74 -25.51 11.85 7.07
CA PRO A 74 -25.37 10.92 8.17
C PRO A 74 -26.06 11.49 9.42
N ARG A 75 -26.38 10.61 10.39
CA ARG A 75 -27.01 11.05 11.64
C ARG A 75 -26.09 11.99 12.42
N ALA A 76 -26.68 12.99 13.08
CA ALA A 76 -25.92 14.04 13.79
C ALA A 76 -25.36 13.59 15.15
N ASP A 77 -25.86 12.49 15.71
CA ASP A 77 -25.48 11.93 17.01
C ASP A 77 -24.25 10.99 16.95
N GLN A 78 -23.51 11.02 15.85
CA GLN A 78 -22.33 10.19 15.62
C GLN A 78 -21.25 10.93 14.83
N ASP A 79 -20.01 10.46 14.93
CA ASP A 79 -18.83 10.97 14.21
C ASP A 79 -18.02 9.82 13.56
N VAL A 80 -18.66 8.68 13.31
CA VAL A 80 -18.12 7.51 12.61
C VAL A 80 -18.10 7.74 11.10
N ILE A 81 -19.20 8.25 10.54
CA ILE A 81 -19.37 8.65 9.14
C ILE A 81 -19.57 10.17 9.12
N LEU A 82 -18.62 10.88 8.53
CA LEU A 82 -18.63 12.33 8.44
C LEU A 82 -19.25 12.79 7.11
N PRO A 83 -19.87 13.97 7.05
CA PRO A 83 -20.21 14.61 5.79
C PRO A 83 -18.92 15.03 5.05
N ILE A 84 -19.02 15.24 3.73
CA ILE A 84 -17.86 15.55 2.86
C ILE A 84 -17.10 16.78 3.35
N GLU A 85 -17.82 17.81 3.80
CA GLU A 85 -17.26 19.10 4.25
C GLU A 85 -16.44 18.94 5.55
N ARG A 86 -16.66 17.86 6.30
CA ARG A 86 -15.96 17.52 7.54
C ARG A 86 -15.09 16.27 7.39
N ALA A 87 -14.73 15.89 6.16
CA ALA A 87 -13.88 14.73 5.92
C ALA A 87 -12.58 14.79 6.73
N LEU A 88 -12.12 13.63 7.20
CA LEU A 88 -10.85 13.50 7.94
C LEU A 88 -9.66 13.87 7.06
N TYR A 89 -9.73 13.49 5.79
CA TYR A 89 -8.74 13.80 4.77
C TYR A 89 -9.48 14.17 3.49
N GLN A 90 -9.02 15.23 2.82
CA GLN A 90 -9.61 15.73 1.57
C GLN A 90 -9.39 14.78 0.38
N GLN A 91 -8.44 13.85 0.50
CA GLN A 91 -8.14 12.83 -0.51
C GLN A 91 -8.04 11.47 0.16
N GLY A 92 -8.19 10.42 -0.64
CA GLY A 92 -7.98 9.04 -0.22
C GLY A 92 -6.54 8.82 0.23
N HIS A 93 -6.35 7.77 1.04
CA HIS A 93 -5.10 7.54 1.76
C HIS A 93 -4.22 6.42 1.16
N LEU A 94 -4.64 5.82 0.05
CA LEU A 94 -3.90 4.79 -0.68
C LEU A 94 -3.22 5.41 -1.89
N ALA A 95 -2.10 6.09 -1.67
CA ALA A 95 -1.35 6.76 -2.73
C ALA A 95 -0.62 5.75 -3.62
N ILE A 96 -0.60 6.03 -4.92
CA ILE A 96 0.24 5.27 -5.86
C ILE A 96 1.54 6.04 -6.06
N LEU A 97 2.66 5.39 -5.77
CA LEU A 97 4.00 5.94 -5.98
C LEU A 97 4.64 5.28 -7.20
N LYS A 98 5.38 6.06 -8.00
CA LYS A 98 6.21 5.57 -9.12
C LYS A 98 7.60 6.20 -9.05
N GLY A 99 8.56 5.61 -9.75
CA GLY A 99 9.92 6.12 -9.85
C GLY A 99 10.86 4.99 -10.27
N ASN A 100 12.17 5.22 -10.27
CA ASN A 100 13.10 4.17 -10.73
C ASN A 100 13.05 2.90 -9.86
N LEU A 101 12.62 3.01 -8.59
CA LEU A 101 12.51 1.90 -7.66
C LEU A 101 11.20 1.10 -7.83
N ALA A 102 10.17 1.71 -8.46
CA ALA A 102 8.88 1.10 -8.75
C ALA A 102 8.32 1.60 -10.09
N GLU A 103 8.88 1.11 -11.19
CA GLU A 103 8.53 1.56 -12.55
C GLU A 103 7.07 1.23 -12.93
N GLU A 104 6.56 0.08 -12.46
CA GLU A 104 5.15 -0.31 -12.64
C GLU A 104 4.22 0.25 -11.56
N GLY A 105 4.80 0.85 -10.51
CA GLY A 105 4.10 1.44 -9.39
C GLY A 105 4.20 0.64 -8.08
N ALA A 106 3.83 1.32 -7.00
CA ALA A 106 3.76 0.80 -5.65
C ALA A 106 2.59 1.47 -4.89
N VAL A 107 2.11 0.82 -3.83
CA VAL A 107 1.00 1.33 -3.02
C VAL A 107 1.53 1.79 -1.66
N ALA A 108 1.29 3.05 -1.33
CA ALA A 108 1.66 3.66 -0.07
C ALA A 108 0.43 4.05 0.75
N LYS A 109 0.39 3.63 2.00
CA LYS A 109 -0.62 4.10 2.96
C LYS A 109 -0.08 5.36 3.63
N ILE A 110 -0.71 6.50 3.35
CA ILE A 110 -0.24 7.82 3.80
C ILE A 110 -1.07 8.43 4.94
N THR A 111 -1.97 7.65 5.54
CA THR A 111 -2.81 8.10 6.65
C THR A 111 -1.99 8.37 7.91
N GLY A 112 -2.29 9.46 8.61
CA GLY A 112 -1.71 9.73 9.94
C GLY A 112 -0.26 10.21 9.92
N LEU A 113 0.33 10.47 8.75
CA LEU A 113 1.68 10.99 8.61
C LEU A 113 1.68 12.52 8.68
N LYS A 114 2.40 13.09 9.65
CA LYS A 114 2.61 14.55 9.73
C LYS A 114 3.44 15.08 8.57
N ASN A 115 4.46 14.31 8.16
CA ASN A 115 5.31 14.60 7.02
C ASN A 115 5.36 13.35 6.13
N PRO A 116 4.69 13.33 4.97
CA PRO A 116 4.64 12.15 4.11
C PRO A 116 5.84 12.13 3.14
N VAL A 117 7.02 12.52 3.63
CA VAL A 117 8.30 12.49 2.91
C VAL A 117 9.38 11.96 3.84
N ILE A 118 10.14 10.96 3.37
CA ILE A 118 11.34 10.48 4.03
C ILE A 118 12.43 10.24 3.00
N SER A 119 13.66 10.65 3.33
CA SER A 119 14.85 10.33 2.55
C SER A 119 15.95 9.87 3.50
N GLY A 120 16.51 8.69 3.26
CA GLY A 120 17.46 8.10 4.19
C GLY A 120 18.16 6.86 3.66
N PRO A 121 19.12 6.33 4.43
CA PRO A 121 19.91 5.17 4.03
C PRO A 121 19.08 3.88 4.05
N ALA A 122 19.28 3.05 3.03
CA ALA A 122 18.62 1.76 2.90
C ALA A 122 19.18 0.74 3.90
N ARG A 123 18.29 0.01 4.56
CA ARG A 123 18.59 -1.20 5.35
C ARG A 123 17.96 -2.38 4.64
N VAL A 124 18.77 -3.25 4.04
CA VAL A 124 18.29 -4.22 3.03
C VAL A 124 18.18 -5.63 3.60
N PHE A 125 17.03 -6.25 3.38
CA PHE A 125 16.71 -7.59 3.87
C PHE A 125 16.04 -8.42 2.76
N ASP A 126 16.46 -9.68 2.63
CA ASP A 126 15.93 -10.62 1.62
C ASP A 126 14.79 -11.51 2.18
N ASP A 127 14.48 -11.37 3.47
CA ASP A 127 13.37 -12.04 4.15
C ASP A 127 12.88 -11.24 5.38
N GLU A 128 11.69 -11.59 5.87
CA GLU A 128 11.09 -10.95 7.05
C GLU A 128 11.88 -11.25 8.34
N GLN A 129 12.51 -12.43 8.44
CA GLN A 129 13.16 -12.90 9.66
C GLN A 129 14.44 -12.11 9.98
N SER A 130 15.24 -11.83 8.96
CA SER A 130 16.46 -11.01 9.05
C SER A 130 16.12 -9.56 9.39
N ALA A 131 15.08 -8.98 8.78
CA ALA A 131 14.57 -7.66 9.14
C ALA A 131 14.14 -7.61 10.61
N MET A 132 13.37 -8.61 11.07
CA MET A 132 12.95 -8.71 12.47
C MET A 132 14.14 -8.81 13.43
N THR A 133 15.16 -9.58 13.07
CA THR A 133 16.37 -9.73 13.90
C THR A 133 17.10 -8.41 14.04
N ALA A 134 17.28 -7.66 12.95
CA ALA A 134 17.92 -6.34 12.98
C ALA A 134 17.10 -5.31 13.78
N ILE A 135 15.77 -5.31 13.62
CA ILE A 135 14.87 -4.44 14.40
C ILE A 135 15.02 -4.74 15.89
N LEU A 136 14.86 -6.00 16.29
CA LEU A 136 14.90 -6.40 17.70
C LEU A 136 16.27 -6.13 18.35
N ALA A 137 17.36 -6.25 17.59
CA ALA A 137 18.72 -5.97 18.02
C ALA A 137 19.11 -4.48 18.03
N ASP A 138 18.15 -3.55 17.89
CA ASP A 138 18.37 -2.09 17.91
C ASP A 138 19.34 -1.60 16.82
N GLN A 139 19.40 -2.31 15.70
CA GLN A 139 20.25 -1.94 14.57
C GLN A 139 19.61 -0.90 13.66
N ILE A 140 18.30 -0.69 13.78
CA ILE A 140 17.52 0.27 12.99
C ILE A 140 17.44 1.61 13.72
N LYS A 141 17.66 2.69 12.98
CA LYS A 141 17.71 4.06 13.52
C LYS A 141 16.65 4.94 12.86
N ALA A 142 16.28 6.02 13.55
CA ALA A 142 15.46 7.07 12.94
C ALA A 142 16.14 7.61 11.67
N GLY A 143 15.37 7.74 10.60
CA GLY A 143 15.81 8.11 9.26
C GLY A 143 16.08 6.92 8.33
N ASP A 144 16.20 5.69 8.85
CA ASP A 144 16.43 4.51 8.01
C ASP A 144 15.22 4.21 7.09
N VAL A 145 15.51 3.68 5.90
CA VAL A 145 14.51 3.11 4.98
C VAL A 145 14.74 1.60 4.87
N LEU A 146 13.87 0.81 5.48
CA LEU A 146 13.96 -0.64 5.45
C LEU A 146 13.41 -1.15 4.12
N VAL A 147 14.23 -1.91 3.41
CA VAL A 147 13.89 -2.55 2.13
C VAL A 147 13.80 -4.05 2.34
N LEU A 148 12.58 -4.59 2.32
CA LEU A 148 12.32 -6.02 2.43
C LEU A 148 11.98 -6.54 1.04
N ARG A 149 12.84 -7.35 0.44
CA ARG A 149 12.71 -7.78 -0.96
C ARG A 149 12.70 -9.29 -1.10
N TYR A 150 12.37 -9.78 -2.30
CA TYR A 150 12.11 -11.20 -2.58
C TYR A 150 10.91 -11.74 -1.79
N LEU A 151 9.95 -10.85 -1.53
CA LEU A 151 8.68 -11.16 -0.87
C LEU A 151 7.48 -10.87 -1.79
N GLY A 152 7.74 -10.63 -3.08
CA GLY A 152 6.72 -10.46 -4.12
C GLY A 152 5.98 -11.76 -4.49
N PRO A 153 5.07 -11.68 -5.48
CA PRO A 153 4.30 -12.82 -5.96
C PRO A 153 5.15 -14.05 -6.31
N LYS A 154 6.29 -13.86 -6.99
CA LYS A 154 7.20 -14.95 -7.37
C LYS A 154 8.30 -15.20 -6.34
N GLY A 155 8.83 -14.14 -5.74
CA GLY A 155 9.95 -14.21 -4.79
C GLY A 155 9.61 -14.87 -3.46
N GLY A 156 8.43 -14.54 -2.91
CA GLY A 156 7.95 -15.06 -1.63
C GLY A 156 7.91 -16.59 -1.60
N PRO A 157 7.23 -17.25 -2.55
CA PRO A 157 6.13 -16.80 -3.43
C PRO A 157 4.81 -16.56 -2.68
N GLY A 158 3.81 -16.01 -3.36
CA GLY A 158 2.47 -15.76 -2.80
C GLY A 158 2.28 -14.39 -2.17
N MET A 159 3.30 -13.54 -2.25
CA MET A 159 3.26 -12.15 -1.78
C MET A 159 2.76 -12.04 -0.33
N PRO A 160 3.48 -12.62 0.67
CA PRO A 160 3.02 -12.67 2.06
C PRO A 160 2.75 -11.27 2.64
N GLU A 161 1.83 -11.23 3.60
CA GLU A 161 1.51 -10.02 4.36
C GLU A 161 2.35 -9.97 5.63
N MET A 162 3.12 -8.91 5.78
CA MET A 162 4.01 -8.70 6.93
C MET A 162 3.38 -7.71 7.91
N LEU A 163 3.13 -8.17 9.13
CA LEU A 163 2.69 -7.33 10.25
C LEU A 163 3.82 -7.14 11.28
N ALA A 164 4.65 -8.17 11.48
CA ALA A 164 5.61 -8.21 12.58
C ALA A 164 6.68 -7.09 12.49
N PRO A 165 7.36 -6.82 11.35
CA PRO A 165 8.36 -5.75 11.26
C PRO A 165 7.79 -4.39 11.59
N THR A 166 6.61 -4.08 11.05
CA THR A 166 5.98 -2.78 11.25
C THR A 166 5.53 -2.59 12.71
N SER A 167 5.01 -3.64 13.34
CA SER A 167 4.62 -3.62 14.75
C SER A 167 5.82 -3.45 15.68
N ALA A 168 6.94 -4.13 15.38
CA ALA A 168 8.17 -4.04 16.17
C ALA A 168 8.80 -2.64 16.11
N ILE A 169 8.80 -1.99 14.94
CA ILE A 169 9.24 -0.59 14.79
C ILE A 169 8.37 0.37 15.58
N ILE A 170 7.04 0.20 15.53
CA ILE A 170 6.13 1.02 16.34
C ILE A 170 6.42 0.81 17.83
N GLY A 171 6.60 -0.43 18.28
CA GLY A 171 6.94 -0.76 19.67
C GLY A 171 8.25 -0.14 20.15
N LYS A 172 9.21 0.10 19.24
CA LYS A 172 10.47 0.82 19.52
C LYS A 172 10.36 2.34 19.41
N GLY A 173 9.17 2.88 19.14
CA GLY A 173 8.93 4.32 19.02
C GLY A 173 9.46 4.95 17.73
N LEU A 174 9.74 4.14 16.71
CA LEU A 174 10.31 4.59 15.42
C LEU A 174 9.28 4.76 14.31
N GLY A 175 7.98 4.55 14.59
CA GLY A 175 6.91 4.50 13.58
C GLY A 175 6.73 5.77 12.73
N GLU A 176 7.06 6.96 13.25
CA GLU A 176 7.01 8.22 12.48
C GLU A 176 8.35 8.58 11.80
N SER A 177 9.44 7.85 12.09
CA SER A 177 10.79 8.25 11.71
C SER A 177 11.53 7.28 10.79
N VAL A 178 10.93 6.14 10.44
CA VAL A 178 11.50 5.19 9.47
C VAL A 178 10.53 4.92 8.31
N GLY A 179 11.09 4.58 7.16
CA GLY A 179 10.35 4.19 5.96
C GLY A 179 10.41 2.68 5.76
N PHE A 180 9.35 2.10 5.20
CA PHE A 180 9.33 0.71 4.76
C PHE A 180 9.03 0.63 3.27
N VAL A 181 9.78 -0.21 2.57
CA VAL A 181 9.61 -0.51 1.14
C VAL A 181 9.67 -2.02 0.94
N THR A 182 8.68 -2.60 0.25
CA THR A 182 8.70 -4.02 -0.09
C THR A 182 8.03 -4.33 -1.43
N ASP A 183 8.52 -5.38 -2.09
CA ASP A 183 7.82 -6.03 -3.21
C ASP A 183 6.68 -6.97 -2.73
N GLY A 184 6.60 -7.25 -1.43
CA GLY A 184 5.50 -7.96 -0.78
C GLY A 184 4.34 -7.04 -0.33
N ARG A 185 3.66 -7.42 0.77
CA ARG A 185 2.56 -6.65 1.35
C ARG A 185 2.80 -6.35 2.82
N PHE A 186 2.28 -5.22 3.28
CA PHE A 186 2.16 -4.91 4.70
C PHE A 186 0.71 -5.00 5.14
N SER A 187 0.51 -5.29 6.42
CA SER A 187 -0.84 -5.45 6.94
C SER A 187 -1.62 -4.14 7.02
N GLY A 188 -2.94 -4.23 6.85
CA GLY A 188 -3.84 -3.08 6.96
C GLY A 188 -3.69 -2.34 8.30
N GLY A 189 -3.31 -3.05 9.36
CA GLY A 189 -3.03 -2.56 10.72
C GLY A 189 -1.82 -1.63 10.87
N THR A 190 -0.98 -1.52 9.84
CA THR A 190 0.27 -0.77 9.92
C THR A 190 0.08 0.74 9.98
N TRP A 191 0.99 1.39 10.72
CA TRP A 191 1.09 2.83 10.94
C TRP A 191 2.53 3.29 10.60
N GLY A 192 2.70 4.44 9.95
CA GLY A 192 3.99 4.93 9.45
C GLY A 192 4.08 5.01 7.93
N MET A 193 5.24 5.43 7.41
CA MET A 193 5.50 5.54 5.96
C MET A 193 5.80 4.16 5.39
N VAL A 194 4.78 3.51 4.84
CA VAL A 194 4.86 2.11 4.43
C VAL A 194 4.40 1.94 2.99
N VAL A 195 5.30 1.41 2.17
CA VAL A 195 5.15 1.21 0.74
C VAL A 195 5.27 -0.28 0.41
N GLY A 196 4.17 -0.87 -0.06
CA GLY A 196 4.12 -2.25 -0.53
C GLY A 196 3.91 -2.33 -2.03
N HIS A 197 3.88 -3.57 -2.54
CA HIS A 197 3.56 -3.86 -3.93
C HIS A 197 4.55 -3.22 -4.93
N VAL A 198 5.79 -2.98 -4.51
CA VAL A 198 6.82 -2.45 -5.41
C VAL A 198 6.97 -3.38 -6.62
N ALA A 199 6.70 -2.83 -7.79
CA ALA A 199 6.74 -3.56 -9.05
C ALA A 199 7.63 -2.83 -10.08
N PRO A 200 8.49 -3.56 -10.83
CA PRO A 200 8.66 -5.01 -10.81
C PRO A 200 9.31 -5.54 -9.51
N GLU A 201 8.93 -6.75 -9.09
CA GLU A 201 9.44 -7.37 -7.86
C GLU A 201 10.94 -7.76 -7.98
N ALA A 202 11.61 -8.00 -6.85
CA ALA A 202 13.03 -8.31 -6.87
C ALA A 202 13.35 -9.63 -7.59
N PHE A 203 12.47 -10.62 -7.50
CA PHE A 203 12.68 -11.95 -8.09
C PHE A 203 12.78 -11.92 -9.62
N VAL A 204 12.22 -10.90 -10.28
CA VAL A 204 12.29 -10.72 -11.74
C VAL A 204 13.29 -9.64 -12.16
N GLY A 205 14.11 -9.15 -11.21
CA GLY A 205 15.17 -8.17 -11.49
C GLY A 205 14.71 -6.72 -11.54
N GLY A 206 13.57 -6.40 -10.91
CA GLY A 206 13.18 -5.01 -10.68
C GLY A 206 14.23 -4.24 -9.87
N THR A 207 14.24 -2.92 -9.97
CA THR A 207 15.26 -2.06 -9.34
C THR A 207 15.41 -2.29 -7.83
N ILE A 208 14.35 -2.73 -7.13
CA ILE A 208 14.41 -3.13 -5.72
C ILE A 208 15.41 -4.28 -5.45
N ALA A 209 15.67 -5.15 -6.41
CA ALA A 209 16.71 -6.19 -6.34
C ALA A 209 18.15 -5.63 -6.34
N LEU A 210 18.32 -4.37 -6.76
CA LEU A 210 19.62 -3.74 -6.98
C LEU A 210 20.03 -2.81 -5.83
N VAL A 211 19.10 -2.55 -4.90
CA VAL A 211 19.38 -1.76 -3.70
C VAL A 211 20.48 -2.44 -2.89
N GLN A 212 21.44 -1.65 -2.41
CA GLN A 212 22.52 -2.05 -1.53
C GLN A 212 22.41 -1.29 -0.20
N GLU A 213 22.99 -1.88 0.85
CA GLU A 213 23.01 -1.28 2.19
C GLU A 213 23.61 0.13 2.13
N GLY A 214 22.92 1.10 2.72
CA GLY A 214 23.35 2.50 2.78
C GLY A 214 23.02 3.35 1.57
N ASP A 215 22.51 2.79 0.46
CA ASP A 215 22.00 3.60 -0.66
C ASP A 215 20.91 4.56 -0.15
N SER A 216 20.87 5.79 -0.66
CA SER A 216 19.80 6.71 -0.30
C SER A 216 18.52 6.37 -1.07
N ILE A 217 17.40 6.26 -0.35
CA ILE A 217 16.05 6.11 -0.93
C ILE A 217 15.19 7.28 -0.50
N THR A 218 14.41 7.81 -1.44
CA THR A 218 13.40 8.83 -1.18
C THR A 218 12.00 8.27 -1.42
N ILE A 219 11.13 8.42 -0.42
CA ILE A 219 9.69 8.19 -0.50
C ILE A 219 9.04 9.55 -0.34
N ASP A 220 8.38 10.05 -1.39
CA ASP A 220 7.72 11.36 -1.39
C ASP A 220 6.28 11.20 -1.90
N ALA A 221 5.31 11.25 -0.99
CA ALA A 221 3.90 11.13 -1.34
C ALA A 221 3.33 12.38 -2.02
N HIS A 222 3.94 13.55 -1.84
CA HIS A 222 3.51 14.78 -2.52
C HIS A 222 3.82 14.69 -4.01
N GLN A 223 5.02 14.22 -4.34
CA GLN A 223 5.45 14.01 -5.73
C GLN A 223 4.99 12.68 -6.31
N ARG A 224 4.44 11.79 -5.47
CA ARG A 224 4.11 10.39 -5.82
C ARG A 224 5.35 9.64 -6.31
N LEU A 225 6.47 9.88 -5.65
CA LEU A 225 7.80 9.44 -6.03
C LEU A 225 8.31 8.34 -5.09
N LEU A 226 8.81 7.26 -5.67
CA LEU A 226 9.64 6.26 -4.99
C LEU A 226 10.95 6.10 -5.75
N GLN A 227 12.03 6.62 -5.18
CA GLN A 227 13.32 6.79 -5.87
C GLN A 227 14.47 6.14 -5.09
N LEU A 228 15.30 5.40 -5.81
CA LEU A 228 16.64 5.01 -5.40
C LEU A 228 17.63 6.05 -5.93
N ASN A 229 18.31 6.75 -5.04
CA ASN A 229 19.21 7.86 -5.37
C ASN A 229 20.61 7.35 -5.72
N VAL A 230 20.68 6.51 -6.75
CA VAL A 230 21.92 5.93 -7.29
C VAL A 230 22.02 6.32 -8.77
N PRO A 231 23.20 6.76 -9.26
CA PRO A 231 23.41 7.04 -10.68
C PRO A 231 23.03 5.88 -11.61
N GLU A 232 22.48 6.21 -12.78
CA GLU A 232 21.97 5.19 -13.72
C GLU A 232 23.07 4.26 -14.26
N ASP A 233 24.31 4.75 -14.41
CA ASP A 233 25.46 3.94 -14.82
C ASP A 233 25.81 2.87 -13.79
N GLU A 234 25.74 3.21 -12.50
CA GLU A 234 25.90 2.27 -11.39
C GLU A 234 24.73 1.29 -11.33
N LEU A 235 23.48 1.74 -11.52
CA LEU A 235 22.32 0.84 -11.59
C LEU A 235 22.43 -0.13 -12.77
N ALA A 236 22.86 0.34 -13.94
CA ALA A 236 23.11 -0.52 -15.10
C ALA A 236 24.19 -1.57 -14.81
N ARG A 237 25.29 -1.18 -14.14
CA ARG A 237 26.34 -2.11 -13.70
C ARG A 237 25.80 -3.17 -12.76
N ARG A 238 25.02 -2.77 -11.74
CA ARG A 238 24.39 -3.70 -10.78
C ARG A 238 23.40 -4.64 -11.48
N ARG A 239 22.58 -4.11 -12.41
CA ARG A 239 21.62 -4.87 -13.21
C ARG A 239 22.30 -5.92 -14.08
N ALA A 240 23.42 -5.59 -14.71
CA ALA A 240 24.21 -6.53 -15.50
C ALA A 240 24.86 -7.64 -14.66
N ALA A 241 25.19 -7.36 -13.39
CA ALA A 241 25.73 -8.33 -12.45
C ALA A 241 24.65 -9.17 -11.73
N TRP A 242 23.39 -8.74 -11.77
CA TRP A 242 22.30 -9.41 -11.06
C TRP A 242 22.02 -10.79 -11.64
N LYS A 243 21.80 -11.74 -10.74
CA LYS A 243 21.40 -13.11 -11.08
C LYS A 243 20.10 -13.43 -10.36
N GLN A 244 19.13 -13.92 -11.11
CA GLN A 244 17.88 -14.39 -10.54
C GLN A 244 18.16 -15.48 -9.49
N PRO A 245 17.65 -15.34 -8.25
CA PRO A 245 17.80 -16.37 -7.24
C PRO A 245 17.02 -17.64 -7.60
N ALA A 246 17.43 -18.77 -7.03
CA ALA A 246 16.67 -20.01 -7.19
C ALA A 246 15.26 -19.89 -6.53
N PRO A 247 14.22 -20.51 -7.11
CA PRO A 247 12.90 -20.55 -6.48
C PRO A 247 12.97 -21.22 -5.10
N ARG A 248 12.34 -20.63 -4.09
CA ARG A 248 12.25 -21.21 -2.73
C ARG A 248 11.47 -22.53 -2.71
N TYR A 249 10.49 -22.67 -3.61
CA TYR A 249 9.68 -23.88 -3.78
C TYR A 249 9.72 -24.32 -5.25
N THR A 250 10.16 -25.55 -5.50
CA THR A 250 10.31 -26.10 -6.87
C THR A 250 9.17 -27.04 -7.27
N ARG A 251 8.26 -27.38 -6.33
CA ARG A 251 7.10 -28.25 -6.55
C ARG A 251 5.90 -27.77 -5.73
N GLY A 252 4.73 -28.35 -6.00
CA GLY A 252 3.50 -28.07 -5.25
C GLY A 252 2.83 -26.75 -5.63
N VAL A 253 1.87 -26.32 -4.81
CA VAL A 253 0.99 -25.18 -5.12
C VAL A 253 1.75 -23.86 -5.25
N LEU A 254 2.76 -23.61 -4.41
CA LEU A 254 3.55 -22.37 -4.46
C LEU A 254 4.44 -22.29 -5.70
N ALA A 255 5.01 -23.42 -6.16
CA ALA A 255 5.76 -23.45 -7.41
C ALA A 255 4.84 -23.16 -8.61
N LYS A 256 3.64 -23.75 -8.65
CA LYS A 256 2.63 -23.45 -9.67
C LYS A 256 2.23 -21.98 -9.66
N PHE A 257 1.97 -21.41 -8.47
CA PHE A 257 1.63 -20.00 -8.33
C PHE A 257 2.75 -19.10 -8.84
N ALA A 258 3.98 -19.30 -8.39
CA ALA A 258 5.14 -18.51 -8.82
C ALA A 258 5.34 -18.54 -10.34
N GLN A 259 5.07 -19.69 -10.98
CA GLN A 259 5.17 -19.83 -12.43
C GLN A 259 4.08 -19.04 -13.17
N LEU A 260 2.85 -19.02 -12.65
CA LEU A 260 1.67 -18.48 -13.35
C LEU A 260 1.35 -17.03 -13.00
N THR A 261 1.72 -16.56 -11.81
CA THR A 261 1.28 -15.24 -11.31
C THR A 261 1.84 -14.09 -12.13
N SER A 262 1.01 -13.07 -12.37
CA SER A 262 1.41 -11.78 -12.92
C SER A 262 2.13 -10.94 -11.86
N THR A 263 2.67 -9.80 -12.28
CA THR A 263 3.13 -8.73 -11.39
C THR A 263 2.00 -8.24 -10.46
N ALA A 264 2.37 -7.71 -9.29
CA ALA A 264 1.46 -7.09 -8.34
C ALA A 264 0.69 -5.90 -8.92
N SER A 265 1.30 -5.15 -9.86
CA SER A 265 0.66 -4.02 -10.56
C SER A 265 -0.56 -4.44 -11.39
N LYS A 266 -0.66 -5.74 -11.73
CA LYS A 266 -1.80 -6.36 -12.44
C LYS A 266 -2.66 -7.24 -11.53
N GLY A 267 -2.52 -7.12 -10.21
CA GLY A 267 -3.32 -7.87 -9.24
C GLY A 267 -2.87 -9.31 -8.99
N ALA A 268 -1.65 -9.68 -9.40
CA ALA A 268 -1.07 -11.01 -9.19
C ALA A 268 -1.94 -12.20 -9.69
N VAL A 269 -2.71 -11.98 -10.76
CA VAL A 269 -3.59 -12.99 -11.38
C VAL A 269 -2.78 -14.16 -11.95
N THR A 270 -3.39 -15.34 -12.08
CA THR A 270 -2.72 -16.60 -12.49
C THR A 270 -3.29 -17.23 -13.77
N GLY A 271 -4.11 -16.49 -14.51
CA GLY A 271 -4.81 -16.88 -15.75
C GLY A 271 -5.70 -15.74 -16.22
#